data_AF-A0A925VLD4-F1
#
_entry.id   AF-A0A925VLD4-F1
#
_cell.length_a   1.000
_cell.length_b   1.000
_cell.length_c   1.000
_cell.angle_alpha   90.00
_cell.angle_beta   90.00
_cell.angle_gamma   90.00
#
_symmetry.space_group_name_H-M   'P 1'
#
loop_
_entity.id
_entity.type
_entity.pdbx_description
1 polymer ?
#
loop_
_entity_poly.entity_id
_entity_poly.type
_entity_poly.pdbx_seq_one_letter_code
_entity_poly.pdbx_strand_id
1 'polypeptide(L)'
;MATAIIVTPTSAPKRAQKINVELRKGTIVLHNSGGAVSLAALARALSSTALQQAAPGEWLLTANLQIDPGAELLIAAPEVRWLKLRSDAKSFVWIKALGGTLRISNTKVTSWNPQARTVDNAHENGRSFVLARDGATMTIDSAEMSHLGYEANESYGVAWRLEGTQGAANNSTFGYNFYGLYLYRAAGLTIRNNTVHHSIRYGIDPHT
;
A
#
# COMPACT_ATOMS: atom_id res chain seq x y z
N MET A 1 -56.74 -6.02 15.24
CA MET A 1 -55.44 -6.08 14.54
C MET A 1 -54.42 -5.36 15.41
N ALA A 2 -53.33 -6.02 15.79
CA ALA A 2 -52.32 -5.47 16.68
C ALA A 2 -51.19 -4.83 15.87
N THR A 3 -50.97 -3.53 16.06
CA THR A 3 -49.88 -2.78 15.43
C THR A 3 -48.59 -2.99 16.23
N ALA A 4 -47.62 -3.68 15.65
CA ALA A 4 -46.28 -3.79 16.22
C ALA A 4 -45.45 -2.54 15.87
N ILE A 5 -44.99 -1.81 16.88
CA ILE A 5 -44.04 -0.71 16.74
C ILE A 5 -42.64 -1.34 16.64
N ILE A 6 -42.02 -1.24 15.47
CA ILE A 6 -40.63 -1.65 15.26
C ILE A 6 -39.74 -0.53 15.82
N VAL A 7 -39.11 -0.77 16.96
CA VAL A 7 -38.05 0.08 17.49
C VAL A 7 -36.75 -0.38 16.83
N THR A 8 -36.22 0.40 15.90
CA THR A 8 -34.86 0.18 15.38
C THR A 8 -33.84 0.54 16.47
N PRO A 9 -32.87 -0.34 16.79
CA PRO A 9 -31.85 -0.03 17.77
C PRO A 9 -30.95 1.08 17.22
N THR A 10 -30.92 2.23 17.90
CA THR A 10 -29.99 3.30 17.60
C THR A 10 -28.59 2.83 17.98
N SER A 11 -27.70 2.64 17.01
CA SER A 11 -26.31 2.30 17.28
C SER A 11 -25.64 3.42 18.08
N ALA A 12 -25.05 3.10 19.23
CA ALA A 12 -24.27 4.05 20.00
C ALA A 12 -23.19 4.72 19.13
N PRO A 13 -22.89 6.02 19.33
CA PRO A 13 -21.85 6.69 18.55
C PRO A 13 -20.52 5.99 18.75
N LYS A 14 -19.91 5.50 17.65
CA LYS A 14 -18.55 4.98 17.66
C LYS A 14 -17.62 6.09 18.16
N ARG A 15 -16.95 5.85 19.30
CA ARG A 15 -15.92 6.76 19.80
C ARG A 15 -14.92 7.03 18.68
N ALA A 16 -14.59 8.30 18.46
CA ALA A 16 -13.61 8.67 17.44
C ALA A 16 -12.31 7.90 17.66
N GLN A 17 -11.87 7.15 16.65
CA GLN A 17 -10.65 6.36 16.71
C GLN A 17 -9.45 7.31 16.83
N LYS A 18 -8.61 7.12 17.85
CA LYS A 18 -7.33 7.84 17.95
C LYS A 18 -6.32 7.13 17.04
N ILE A 19 -5.87 7.83 16.01
CA ILE A 19 -4.84 7.32 15.08
C ILE A 19 -3.48 7.57 15.71
N ASN A 20 -2.73 6.50 15.95
CA ASN A 20 -1.38 6.54 16.49
C ASN A 20 -0.38 6.55 15.30
N VAL A 21 0.08 7.75 14.95
CA VAL A 21 0.98 7.96 13.80
C VAL A 21 2.05 8.98 14.17
N GLU A 22 3.27 8.78 13.69
CA GLU A 22 4.36 9.75 13.80
C GLU A 22 5.14 9.87 12.48
N LEU A 23 5.83 11.00 12.29
CA LEU A 23 6.83 11.18 11.24
C LEU A 23 8.22 11.18 11.89
N ARG A 24 8.98 10.11 11.70
CA ARG A 24 10.31 9.94 12.29
C ARG A 24 11.35 9.75 11.20
N LYS A 25 12.31 10.69 11.10
CA LYS A 25 13.45 10.62 10.16
C LYS A 25 13.06 10.31 8.70
N GLY A 26 12.00 10.95 8.20
CA GLY A 26 11.53 10.74 6.82
C GLY A 26 10.67 9.47 6.62
N THR A 27 10.20 8.85 7.70
CA THR A 27 9.27 7.72 7.66
C THR A 27 8.03 8.03 8.48
N ILE A 28 6.87 7.96 7.84
CA ILE A 28 5.57 7.90 8.50
C ILE A 28 5.43 6.51 9.09
N VAL A 29 5.27 6.41 10.41
CA VAL A 29 5.07 5.12 11.10
C VAL A 29 3.64 5.09 11.62
N LEU A 30 2.85 4.16 11.10
CA LEU A 30 1.52 3.87 11.60
C LEU A 30 1.61 2.76 12.65
N HIS A 31 1.28 3.12 13.88
CA HIS A 31 1.19 2.21 15.02
C HIS A 31 -0.23 1.66 15.17
N ASN A 32 -0.38 0.61 15.99
CA ASN A 32 -1.69 0.05 16.29
C ASN A 32 -2.63 1.15 16.82
N SER A 33 -3.74 1.32 16.10
CA SER A 33 -4.74 2.36 16.34
C SER A 33 -6.10 1.77 16.78
N GLY A 34 -6.12 0.50 17.19
CA GLY A 34 -7.34 -0.20 17.64
C GLY A 34 -8.34 -0.50 16.52
N GLY A 35 -7.90 -0.49 15.26
CA GLY A 35 -8.72 -0.73 14.08
C GLY A 35 -8.06 -0.23 12.80
N ALA A 36 -8.66 -0.56 11.65
CA ALA A 36 -8.19 -0.14 10.34
C ALA A 36 -8.22 1.39 10.15
N VAL A 37 -7.16 1.94 9.58
CA VAL A 37 -7.00 3.38 9.30
C VAL A 37 -6.97 3.58 7.80
N SER A 38 -7.81 4.46 7.24
CA SER A 38 -7.71 4.84 5.82
C SER A 38 -6.52 5.77 5.58
N LEU A 39 -5.94 5.76 4.38
CA LEU A 39 -4.86 6.69 4.01
C LEU A 39 -5.26 8.16 4.24
N ALA A 40 -6.51 8.53 3.97
CA ALA A 40 -7.01 9.88 4.21
C ALA A 40 -7.14 10.20 5.71
N ALA A 41 -7.51 9.23 6.53
CA ALA A 41 -7.53 9.38 7.99
C ALA A 41 -6.11 9.50 8.56
N LEU A 42 -5.17 8.69 8.05
CA LEU A 42 -3.75 8.78 8.37
C LEU A 42 -3.21 10.17 8.05
N ALA A 43 -3.47 10.68 6.84
CA ALA A 43 -3.01 11.99 6.39
C ALA A 43 -3.56 13.13 7.25
N ARG A 44 -4.82 13.06 7.69
CA ARG A 44 -5.42 14.07 8.59
C ARG A 44 -4.82 14.04 9.99
N ALA A 45 -4.47 12.85 10.49
CA ALA A 45 -3.79 12.71 11.78
C ALA A 45 -2.32 13.16 11.70
N LEU A 46 -1.71 13.05 10.51
CA LEU A 46 -0.35 13.48 10.25
C LEU A 46 -0.30 15.00 10.10
N SER A 47 0.31 15.70 11.05
CA SER A 47 0.56 17.15 10.96
C SER A 47 1.76 17.45 10.04
N SER A 48 1.74 16.96 8.79
CA SER A 48 2.85 17.05 7.84
C SER A 48 2.38 17.06 6.38
N THR A 49 3.21 17.62 5.50
CA THR A 49 3.05 17.56 4.04
C THR A 49 3.58 16.26 3.42
N ALA A 50 4.02 15.31 4.24
CA ALA A 50 4.59 14.04 3.78
C ALA A 50 3.59 13.12 3.05
N LEU A 51 2.28 13.34 3.26
CA LEU A 51 1.19 12.63 2.59
C LEU A 51 0.06 13.61 2.30
N GLN A 52 -0.19 13.93 1.03
CA GLN A 52 -1.12 14.99 0.63
C GLN A 52 -2.02 14.56 -0.51
N GLN A 53 -3.25 15.06 -0.50
CA GLN A 53 -4.17 14.93 -1.62
C GLN A 53 -3.92 16.07 -2.63
N ALA A 54 -3.43 15.72 -3.81
CA ALA A 54 -3.10 16.68 -4.87
C ALA A 54 -4.34 17.03 -5.74
N ALA A 55 -5.28 16.09 -5.85
CA ALA A 55 -6.58 16.26 -6.49
C ALA A 55 -7.56 15.26 -5.86
N PRO A 56 -8.89 15.38 -6.05
CA PRO A 56 -9.85 14.45 -5.45
C PRO A 56 -9.50 12.98 -5.74
N GLY A 57 -9.19 12.22 -4.68
CA GLY A 57 -8.77 10.82 -4.77
C GLY A 57 -7.33 10.59 -5.24
N GLU A 58 -6.57 11.62 -5.61
CA GLU A 58 -5.17 11.50 -6.02
C GLU A 58 -4.23 11.98 -4.92
N TRP A 59 -3.37 11.09 -4.45
CA TRP A 59 -2.50 11.32 -3.30
C TRP A 59 -1.04 11.24 -3.70
N LEU A 60 -0.20 12.07 -3.08
CA LEU A 60 1.25 12.03 -3.19
C LEU A 60 1.84 11.71 -1.82
N LEU A 61 2.61 10.63 -1.77
CA LEU A 61 3.44 10.23 -0.62
C LEU A 61 4.90 10.67 -0.89
N THR A 62 5.45 11.51 -0.01
CA THR A 62 6.83 12.03 -0.13
C THR A 62 7.78 11.60 0.99
N ALA A 63 7.27 10.84 1.97
CA ALA A 63 8.05 10.13 2.98
C ALA A 63 7.85 8.61 2.86
N ASN A 64 8.75 7.81 3.43
CA ASN A 64 8.49 6.38 3.57
C ASN A 64 7.27 6.14 4.43
N LEU A 65 6.59 5.01 4.25
CA LEU A 65 5.44 4.64 5.05
C LEU A 65 5.59 3.22 5.59
N GLN A 66 5.64 3.11 6.91
CA GLN A 66 5.77 1.87 7.65
C GLN A 66 4.47 1.55 8.40
N ILE A 67 4.03 0.30 8.33
CA ILE A 67 2.90 -0.23 9.08
C ILE A 67 3.43 -1.25 10.11
N ASP A 68 3.33 -0.90 11.39
CA ASP A 68 3.87 -1.68 12.50
C ASP A 68 2.95 -2.85 12.91
N PRO A 69 3.44 -3.80 13.73
CA PRO A 69 2.65 -4.93 14.19
C PRO A 69 1.32 -4.52 14.84
N GLY A 70 0.24 -5.16 14.42
CA GLY A 70 -1.12 -4.88 14.89
C GLY A 70 -1.74 -3.60 14.33
N ALA A 71 -1.03 -2.83 13.51
CA ALA A 71 -1.62 -1.73 12.75
C ALA A 71 -2.21 -2.21 11.42
N GLU A 72 -3.23 -1.50 10.93
CA GLU A 72 -3.89 -1.81 9.66
C GLU A 72 -4.12 -0.54 8.85
N LEU A 73 -3.60 -0.52 7.61
CA LEU A 73 -3.76 0.57 6.65
C LEU A 73 -4.62 0.14 5.47
N LEU A 74 -5.59 0.98 5.12
CA LEU A 74 -6.44 0.85 3.94
C LEU A 74 -6.09 1.91 2.90
N ILE A 75 -5.79 1.46 1.68
CA ILE A 75 -5.57 2.29 0.49
C ILE A 75 -6.63 1.90 -0.53
N ALA A 76 -7.74 2.63 -0.55
CA ALA A 76 -8.88 2.25 -1.38
C ALA A 76 -9.65 3.44 -1.96
N ALA A 77 -10.21 3.25 -3.14
CA ALA A 77 -11.20 4.16 -3.71
C ALA A 77 -12.52 4.13 -2.90
N PRO A 78 -13.33 5.21 -2.94
CA PRO A 78 -13.12 6.43 -3.71
C PRO A 78 -12.15 7.43 -3.05
N GLU A 79 -11.81 7.25 -1.76
CA GLU A 79 -10.93 8.17 -1.03
C GLU A 79 -9.51 8.23 -1.64
N VAL A 80 -9.01 7.10 -2.14
CA VAL A 80 -7.72 6.96 -2.82
C VAL A 80 -7.93 6.24 -4.15
N ARG A 81 -8.10 6.99 -5.23
CA ARG A 81 -8.16 6.47 -6.61
C ARG A 81 -6.77 6.25 -7.20
N TRP A 82 -5.81 7.09 -6.82
CA TRP A 82 -4.41 6.95 -7.25
C TRP A 82 -3.45 7.44 -6.17
N LEU A 83 -2.63 6.54 -5.64
CA LEU A 83 -1.51 6.84 -4.78
C LEU A 83 -0.20 6.91 -5.58
N LYS A 84 0.41 8.09 -5.59
CA LYS A 84 1.71 8.37 -6.22
C LYS A 84 2.80 8.32 -5.15
N LEU A 85 3.76 7.42 -5.32
CA LEU A 85 4.94 7.32 -4.46
C LEU A 85 6.05 8.16 -5.07
N ARG A 86 6.56 9.17 -4.36
CA ARG A 86 7.62 10.02 -4.89
C ARG A 86 8.85 9.18 -5.27
N SER A 87 9.25 9.26 -6.53
CA SER A 87 10.40 8.58 -7.12
C SER A 87 10.98 9.45 -8.24
N ASP A 88 12.25 9.80 -8.11
CA ASP A 88 12.99 10.58 -9.09
C ASP A 88 14.49 10.26 -9.00
N ALA A 89 15.29 10.87 -9.89
CA ALA A 89 16.74 10.60 -9.96
C ALA A 89 17.53 10.91 -8.68
N LYS A 90 16.94 11.61 -7.71
CA LYS A 90 17.59 11.91 -6.43
C LYS A 90 17.25 10.89 -5.36
N SER A 91 16.00 10.42 -5.32
CA SER A 91 15.54 9.47 -4.31
C SER A 91 14.13 8.98 -4.58
N PHE A 92 13.73 7.94 -3.85
CA PHE A 92 12.40 7.35 -3.89
C PHE A 92 11.88 7.11 -2.46
N VAL A 93 10.59 6.79 -2.34
CA VAL A 93 9.96 6.34 -1.09
C VAL A 93 9.44 4.91 -1.19
N TRP A 94 9.17 4.26 -0.06
CA TRP A 94 8.58 2.91 -0.03
C TRP A 94 7.36 2.84 0.88
N ILE A 95 6.56 1.80 0.67
CA ILE A 95 5.55 1.32 1.62
C ILE A 95 5.99 -0.04 2.15
N LYS A 96 6.14 -0.18 3.47
CA LYS A 96 6.50 -1.45 4.13
C LYS A 96 5.51 -1.80 5.22
N ALA A 97 4.86 -2.94 5.10
CA ALA A 97 4.19 -3.58 6.23
C ALA A 97 5.20 -4.51 6.93
N LEU A 98 5.52 -4.21 8.18
CA LEU A 98 6.46 -4.96 9.02
C LEU A 98 5.68 -5.55 10.19
N GLY A 99 5.14 -6.76 10.01
CA GLY A 99 4.17 -7.38 10.94
C GLY A 99 2.77 -6.73 10.96
N GLY A 100 2.57 -5.61 10.24
CA GLY A 100 1.29 -4.93 10.10
C GLY A 100 0.42 -5.48 8.96
N THR A 101 -0.77 -4.90 8.80
CA THR A 101 -1.71 -5.22 7.71
C THR A 101 -1.81 -4.07 6.71
N LEU A 102 -1.64 -4.38 5.43
CA LEU A 102 -1.82 -3.46 4.31
C LEU A 102 -2.90 -3.99 3.36
N ARG A 103 -3.98 -3.23 3.17
CA ARG A 103 -5.04 -3.55 2.22
C ARG A 103 -5.11 -2.49 1.13
N ILE A 104 -4.98 -2.94 -0.12
CA ILE A 104 -5.01 -2.09 -1.31
C ILE A 104 -6.17 -2.57 -2.17
N SER A 105 -7.14 -1.71 -2.48
CA SER A 105 -8.27 -2.12 -3.31
C SER A 105 -8.85 -1.03 -4.20
N ASN A 106 -9.28 -1.41 -5.41
CA ASN A 106 -9.95 -0.51 -6.36
C ASN A 106 -9.16 0.79 -6.63
N THR A 107 -7.83 0.72 -6.64
CA THR A 107 -6.95 1.89 -6.67
C THR A 107 -5.79 1.69 -7.63
N LYS A 108 -5.04 2.75 -7.89
CA LYS A 108 -3.78 2.72 -8.63
C LYS A 108 -2.63 3.13 -7.71
N VAL A 109 -1.51 2.42 -7.75
CA VAL A 109 -0.27 2.77 -7.03
C VAL A 109 0.89 2.80 -8.03
N THR A 110 1.61 3.92 -8.08
CA THR A 110 2.76 4.07 -9.00
C THR A 110 3.92 4.81 -8.37
N SER A 111 5.14 4.51 -8.79
CA SER A 111 6.27 5.43 -8.65
C SER A 111 6.03 6.67 -9.51
N TRP A 112 6.30 7.86 -8.98
CA TRP A 112 5.93 9.13 -9.59
C TRP A 112 6.99 10.20 -9.36
N ASN A 113 7.43 10.82 -10.44
CA ASN A 113 8.30 11.98 -10.41
C ASN A 113 7.44 13.26 -10.37
N PRO A 114 7.35 13.96 -9.22
CA PRO A 114 6.50 15.15 -9.10
C PRO A 114 7.01 16.34 -9.93
N GLN A 115 8.31 16.41 -10.22
CA GLN A 115 8.91 17.49 -11.02
C GLN A 115 8.60 17.30 -12.51
N ALA A 116 8.81 16.08 -13.01
CA ALA A 116 8.51 15.74 -14.40
C ALA A 116 7.01 15.46 -14.65
N ARG A 117 6.22 15.32 -13.58
CA ARG A 117 4.77 15.04 -13.61
C ARG A 117 4.44 13.79 -14.43
N THR A 118 5.22 12.74 -14.24
CA THR A 118 5.05 11.45 -14.90
C THR A 118 5.49 10.31 -13.98
N VAL A 119 5.14 9.08 -14.35
CA VAL A 119 5.64 7.88 -13.67
C VAL A 119 7.17 7.79 -13.79
N ASP A 120 7.80 7.17 -12.80
CA ASP A 120 9.24 6.95 -12.84
C ASP A 120 9.59 5.70 -13.66
N ASN A 121 10.15 5.90 -14.85
CA ASN A 121 10.55 4.82 -15.74
C ASN A 121 11.99 4.36 -15.52
N ALA A 122 12.82 5.17 -14.87
CA ALA A 122 14.21 4.81 -14.56
C ALA A 122 14.22 3.93 -13.31
N HIS A 123 14.84 2.75 -13.40
CA HIS A 123 14.95 1.83 -12.27
C HIS A 123 16.40 1.70 -11.79
N GLU A 124 17.37 2.08 -12.61
CA GLU A 124 18.80 1.95 -12.38
C GLU A 124 19.30 2.84 -11.23
N ASN A 125 18.60 3.94 -10.96
CA ASN A 125 18.84 4.87 -9.85
C ASN A 125 17.99 4.55 -8.59
N GLY A 126 17.27 3.44 -8.61
CA GLY A 126 16.32 3.05 -7.57
C GLY A 126 14.93 3.64 -7.80
N ARG A 127 13.91 2.89 -7.37
CA ARG A 127 12.52 3.21 -7.65
C ARG A 127 11.60 2.78 -6.53
N SER A 128 10.53 3.54 -6.31
CA SER A 128 9.57 3.25 -5.25
C SER A 128 9.00 1.83 -5.34
N PHE A 129 8.73 1.22 -4.19
CA PHE A 129 8.30 -0.17 -4.10
C PHE A 129 7.39 -0.42 -2.90
N VAL A 130 6.74 -1.59 -2.89
CA VAL A 130 5.83 -2.03 -1.83
C VAL A 130 6.27 -3.41 -1.31
N LEU A 131 6.37 -3.55 0.00
CA LEU A 131 6.85 -4.77 0.65
C LEU A 131 6.00 -5.13 1.87
N ALA A 132 5.70 -6.41 2.03
CA ALA A 132 5.24 -7.01 3.28
C ALA A 132 6.25 -8.04 3.77
N ARG A 133 6.63 -7.96 5.06
CA ARG A 133 7.49 -8.96 5.70
C ARG A 133 7.25 -9.04 7.21
N ASP A 134 8.00 -9.94 7.87
CA ASP A 134 8.01 -10.11 9.33
C ASP A 134 6.62 -10.44 9.90
N GLY A 135 5.90 -11.37 9.26
CA GLY A 135 4.56 -11.77 9.69
C GLY A 135 3.44 -10.82 9.23
N ALA A 136 3.75 -9.86 8.35
CA ALA A 136 2.76 -8.93 7.82
C ALA A 136 1.69 -9.63 6.95
N THR A 137 0.54 -8.97 6.82
CA THR A 137 -0.48 -9.32 5.83
C THR A 137 -0.59 -8.24 4.78
N MET A 138 -0.45 -8.58 3.50
CA MET A 138 -0.73 -7.64 2.41
C MET A 138 -1.71 -8.23 1.40
N THR A 139 -2.82 -7.52 1.17
CA THR A 139 -3.85 -7.90 0.19
C THR A 139 -4.03 -6.82 -0.86
N ILE A 140 -4.10 -7.23 -2.12
CA ILE A 140 -4.29 -6.38 -3.30
C ILE A 140 -5.48 -6.92 -4.09
N ASP A 141 -6.52 -6.12 -4.29
CA ASP A 141 -7.72 -6.52 -5.02
C ASP A 141 -8.19 -5.44 -5.99
N SER A 142 -8.42 -5.82 -7.26
CA SER A 142 -8.95 -4.91 -8.27
C SER A 142 -8.13 -3.61 -8.40
N ALA A 143 -6.80 -3.71 -8.28
CA ALA A 143 -5.90 -2.56 -8.25
C ALA A 143 -4.86 -2.61 -9.38
N GLU A 144 -4.29 -1.46 -9.70
CA GLU A 144 -3.13 -1.34 -10.58
C GLU A 144 -1.89 -1.00 -9.75
N MET A 145 -0.84 -1.80 -9.87
CA MET A 145 0.44 -1.64 -9.20
C MET A 145 1.55 -1.56 -10.26
N SER A 146 1.98 -0.34 -10.63
CA SER A 146 2.81 -0.15 -11.83
C SER A 146 4.04 0.74 -11.64
N HIS A 147 5.07 0.50 -12.44
CA HIS A 147 6.35 1.22 -12.41
C HIS A 147 7.05 1.13 -11.05
N LEU A 148 6.97 -0.01 -10.36
CA LEU A 148 7.54 -0.21 -9.03
C LEU A 148 8.84 -1.01 -9.08
N GLY A 149 9.74 -0.69 -8.17
CA GLY A 149 10.91 -1.49 -7.82
C GLY A 149 12.09 -1.43 -8.79
N TYR A 150 13.21 -1.98 -8.33
CA TYR A 150 14.52 -1.95 -8.97
C TYR A 150 15.39 -3.13 -8.52
N GLU A 151 16.59 -3.25 -9.07
CA GLU A 151 17.54 -4.34 -8.75
C GLU A 151 18.18 -4.14 -7.36
N ALA A 152 17.42 -4.45 -6.31
CA ALA A 152 17.93 -4.56 -4.95
C ALA A 152 17.08 -5.53 -4.13
N ASN A 153 17.73 -6.19 -3.18
CA ASN A 153 17.07 -7.08 -2.23
C ASN A 153 15.81 -6.41 -1.64
N GLU A 154 14.70 -7.16 -1.59
CA GLU A 154 13.36 -6.71 -1.16
C GLU A 154 12.64 -5.72 -2.05
N SER A 155 13.36 -5.03 -2.94
CA SER A 155 12.88 -3.80 -3.57
C SER A 155 12.47 -4.00 -5.03
N TYR A 156 12.24 -5.26 -5.44
CA TYR A 156 12.02 -5.64 -6.84
C TYR A 156 10.69 -5.18 -7.43
N GLY A 157 9.75 -4.67 -6.64
CA GLY A 157 8.45 -4.19 -7.14
C GLY A 157 7.39 -4.28 -6.07
N VAL A 158 6.56 -5.32 -6.15
CA VAL A 158 5.61 -5.70 -5.09
C VAL A 158 6.06 -7.03 -4.50
N ALA A 159 6.40 -7.04 -3.21
CA ALA A 159 7.05 -8.17 -2.58
C ALA A 159 6.36 -8.65 -1.30
N TRP A 160 6.29 -9.97 -1.13
CA TRP A 160 6.00 -10.64 0.13
C TRP A 160 7.22 -11.45 0.55
N ARG A 161 7.74 -11.24 1.76
CA ARG A 161 8.94 -11.94 2.22
C ARG A 161 8.82 -12.46 3.64
N LEU A 162 9.60 -13.51 3.90
CA LEU A 162 9.82 -14.16 5.17
C LEU A 162 8.60 -14.91 5.72
N GLU A 163 8.92 -15.81 6.64
CA GLU A 163 7.97 -16.73 7.24
C GLU A 163 6.88 -15.98 8.01
N GLY A 164 5.66 -16.52 7.97
CA GLY A 164 4.48 -15.91 8.59
C GLY A 164 3.84 -14.79 7.77
N THR A 165 4.52 -14.25 6.75
CA THR A 165 3.96 -13.22 5.87
C THR A 165 2.88 -13.84 4.97
N GLN A 166 1.69 -13.23 4.98
CA GLN A 166 0.48 -13.72 4.32
C GLN A 166 -0.11 -12.66 3.38
N GLY A 167 -1.09 -13.06 2.58
CA GLY A 167 -1.67 -12.14 1.61
C GLY A 167 -2.30 -12.75 0.37
N ALA A 168 -2.76 -11.86 -0.49
CA ALA A 168 -3.31 -12.21 -1.79
C ALA A 168 -3.16 -11.05 -2.79
N ALA A 169 -3.10 -11.40 -4.07
CA ALA A 169 -3.29 -10.48 -5.18
C ALA A 169 -4.38 -11.05 -6.09
N ASN A 170 -5.49 -10.33 -6.25
CA ASN A 170 -6.64 -10.78 -7.03
C ASN A 170 -7.10 -9.72 -8.03
N ASN A 171 -7.47 -10.14 -9.23
CA ASN A 171 -8.12 -9.29 -10.24
C ASN A 171 -7.36 -7.97 -10.51
N SER A 172 -6.04 -7.98 -10.37
CA SER A 172 -5.19 -6.78 -10.36
C SER A 172 -4.23 -6.76 -11.53
N THR A 173 -3.69 -5.59 -11.83
CA THR A 173 -2.69 -5.38 -12.88
C THR A 173 -1.35 -5.04 -12.25
N PHE A 174 -0.29 -5.74 -12.67
CA PHE A 174 1.09 -5.48 -12.28
C PHE A 174 1.90 -5.18 -13.54
N GLY A 175 2.21 -3.90 -13.77
CA GLY A 175 2.73 -3.42 -15.06
C GLY A 175 4.04 -2.63 -14.91
N TYR A 176 5.02 -2.86 -15.79
CA TYR A 176 6.25 -2.05 -15.84
C TYR A 176 7.09 -2.06 -14.55
N ASN A 177 6.82 -3.01 -13.66
CA ASN A 177 7.60 -3.22 -12.44
C ASN A 177 8.95 -3.86 -12.77
N PHE A 178 9.92 -3.81 -11.86
CA PHE A 178 11.18 -4.52 -12.10
C PHE A 178 10.94 -6.03 -12.15
N TYR A 179 10.39 -6.58 -11.06
CA TYR A 179 9.62 -7.81 -11.05
C TYR A 179 8.14 -7.47 -10.86
N GLY A 180 7.24 -8.15 -11.54
CA GLY A 180 5.80 -7.93 -11.36
C GLY A 180 5.38 -8.23 -9.93
N LEU A 181 5.69 -9.45 -9.47
CA LEU A 181 5.44 -9.95 -8.12
C LEU A 181 6.67 -10.76 -7.66
N TYR A 182 7.14 -10.50 -6.43
CA TYR A 182 8.26 -11.24 -5.84
C TYR A 182 7.84 -11.89 -4.52
N LEU A 183 8.15 -13.17 -4.34
CA LEU A 183 7.86 -13.91 -3.12
C LEU A 183 9.16 -14.53 -2.60
N TYR A 184 9.44 -14.45 -1.30
CA TYR A 184 10.61 -15.10 -0.70
C TYR A 184 10.29 -15.70 0.66
N ARG A 185 10.28 -17.03 0.83
CA ARG A 185 9.94 -17.70 2.10
C ARG A 185 8.58 -17.30 2.69
N ALA A 186 7.65 -16.84 1.85
CA ALA A 186 6.27 -16.55 2.22
C ALA A 186 5.39 -17.72 1.76
N ALA A 187 4.40 -18.12 2.55
CA ALA A 187 3.57 -19.29 2.30
C ALA A 187 2.08 -18.94 2.30
N GLY A 188 1.27 -19.72 1.57
CA GLY A 188 -0.19 -19.57 1.56
C GLY A 188 -0.72 -18.35 0.78
N LEU A 189 0.11 -17.71 -0.04
CA LEU A 189 -0.30 -16.57 -0.87
C LEU A 189 -1.22 -16.99 -2.01
N THR A 190 -2.31 -16.25 -2.20
CA THR A 190 -3.21 -16.44 -3.36
C THR A 190 -2.92 -15.39 -4.42
N ILE A 191 -2.46 -15.81 -5.60
CA ILE A 191 -2.26 -14.92 -6.76
C ILE A 191 -3.20 -15.39 -7.87
N ARG A 192 -4.29 -14.66 -8.13
CA ARG A 192 -5.38 -15.12 -9.01
C ARG A 192 -5.93 -14.03 -9.91
N ASN A 193 -6.20 -14.38 -11.17
CA ASN A 193 -6.83 -13.49 -12.17
C ASN A 193 -6.11 -12.14 -12.34
N ASN A 194 -4.79 -12.12 -12.17
CA ASN A 194 -4.00 -10.91 -12.35
C ASN A 194 -3.47 -10.81 -13.77
N THR A 195 -3.35 -9.60 -14.29
CA THR A 195 -2.58 -9.33 -15.50
C THR A 195 -1.20 -8.86 -15.09
N VAL A 196 -0.16 -9.58 -15.49
CA VAL A 196 1.24 -9.18 -15.26
C VAL A 196 1.89 -8.92 -16.62
N HIS A 197 2.40 -7.71 -16.84
CA HIS A 197 2.90 -7.32 -18.15
C HIS A 197 4.08 -6.35 -18.09
N HIS A 198 4.91 -6.39 -19.12
CA HIS A 198 6.01 -5.43 -19.30
C HIS A 198 6.95 -5.31 -18.09
N SER A 199 7.08 -6.38 -17.28
CA SER A 199 8.08 -6.41 -16.22
C SER A 199 9.49 -6.35 -16.84
N ILE A 200 10.42 -5.68 -16.16
CA ILE A 200 11.80 -5.52 -16.66
C ILE A 200 12.54 -6.87 -16.70
N ARG A 201 12.33 -7.73 -15.69
CA ARG A 201 13.04 -9.00 -15.59
C ARG A 201 12.12 -10.21 -15.44
N TYR A 202 11.25 -10.25 -14.43
CA TYR A 202 10.32 -11.37 -14.25
C TYR A 202 8.88 -10.90 -14.06
N GLY A 203 7.93 -11.67 -14.59
CA GLY A 203 6.50 -11.47 -14.31
C GLY A 203 6.20 -11.78 -12.85
N ILE A 204 6.29 -13.07 -12.50
CA ILE A 204 6.09 -13.57 -11.13
C ILE A 204 7.31 -14.40 -10.78
N ASP A 205 8.00 -14.06 -9.68
CA ASP A 205 9.23 -14.71 -9.26
C ASP A 205 9.12 -15.20 -7.80
N PRO A 206 8.60 -16.41 -7.58
CA PRO A 206 8.53 -17.00 -6.27
C PRO A 206 9.82 -17.76 -5.92
N HIS A 207 10.37 -17.43 -4.77
CA HIS A 207 11.42 -18.19 -4.09
C HIS A 207 10.86 -18.72 -2.77
N THR A 208 10.81 -20.04 -2.61
CA THR A 208 10.35 -20.71 -1.39
C THR A 208 11.52 -21.13 -0.53
#